data_AF-A0A7W0MUX7-F1
#
_entry.id   AF-A0A7W0MUX7-F1
#
_cell.length_a   1.000
_cell.length_b   1.000
_cell.length_c   1.000
_cell.angle_alpha   90.00
_cell.angle_beta   90.00
_cell.angle_gamma   90.00
#
_symmetry.space_group_name_H-M   'P 1'
#
loop_
_entity.id
_entity.type
_entity.pdbx_description
1 polymer ?
#
loop_
_entity_poly.entity_id
_entity_poly.type
_entity_poly.pdbx_seq_one_letter_code
_entity_poly.pdbx_strand_id
1 'polypeptide(L)' 'DQPSALAAAAAGGGGAAAGYAEDEGYVAPAPVEQRRLSEDEQVGRNDPCWCGSGKKFKRCHGA' A
#
# COMPACT_ATOMS: atom_id res chain seq x y z
N ASP A 1 -39.74 11.00 24.09
CA ASP A 1 -38.73 10.84 25.15
C ASP A 1 -37.67 9.84 24.79
N GLN A 2 -36.52 10.32 24.30
CA GLN A 2 -35.28 9.56 24.25
C GLN A 2 -34.33 10.18 25.29
N PRO A 3 -34.25 9.67 26.54
CA PRO A 3 -33.28 10.17 27.49
C PRO A 3 -32.10 9.18 27.56
N SER A 4 -31.08 9.34 26.73
CA SER A 4 -29.84 8.56 26.94
C SER A 4 -28.58 9.07 26.24
N ALA A 5 -28.62 10.19 25.50
CA ALA A 5 -27.49 10.51 24.62
C ALA A 5 -26.23 11.11 25.29
N LEU A 6 -26.22 11.54 26.55
CA LEU A 6 -25.05 12.27 27.08
C LEU A 6 -24.73 11.91 28.53
N ALA A 7 -24.02 10.79 28.72
CA ALA A 7 -23.14 10.63 29.89
C ALA A 7 -21.97 9.70 29.56
N ALA A 8 -20.79 10.09 30.06
CA ALA A 8 -19.51 9.36 30.13
C ALA A 8 -18.57 9.46 28.92
N ALA A 9 -17.79 10.55 28.89
CA ALA A 9 -16.40 10.49 28.45
C ALA A 9 -15.51 10.49 29.70
N ALA A 10 -14.87 9.36 30.03
CA ALA A 10 -13.69 9.28 30.88
C ALA A 10 -13.05 7.88 30.87
N ALA A 11 -11.73 7.89 31.02
CA ALA A 11 -10.78 6.77 31.16
C ALA A 11 -10.42 6.05 29.84
N GLY A 12 -9.16 5.89 29.47
CA GLY A 12 -7.93 5.90 30.27
C GLY A 12 -7.10 4.70 29.81
N GLY A 13 -5.84 4.93 29.44
CA GLY A 13 -5.01 4.00 28.69
C GLY A 13 -4.67 2.68 29.39
N GLY A 14 -4.18 1.74 28.59
CA GLY A 14 -3.57 0.51 29.08
C GLY A 14 -3.31 -0.45 27.93
N GLY A 15 -2.07 -0.50 27.46
CA GLY A 15 -1.66 -1.41 26.39
C GLY A 15 -0.18 -1.74 26.51
N ALA A 16 0.25 -2.27 27.65
CA ALA A 16 1.51 -2.99 27.74
C ALA A 16 1.26 -4.43 27.29
N ALA A 17 1.79 -4.80 26.12
CA ALA A 17 1.88 -6.20 25.71
C ALA A 17 3.34 -6.64 25.85
N ALA A 18 3.59 -7.47 26.86
CA ALA A 18 4.82 -8.19 27.04
C ALA A 18 4.91 -9.37 26.07
N GLY A 19 6.07 -9.50 25.42
CA GLY A 19 6.73 -10.79 25.16
C GLY A 19 6.41 -11.51 23.86
N TYR A 20 7.41 -11.61 23.00
CA TYR A 20 8.04 -12.90 22.66
C TYR A 20 9.51 -12.64 22.28
N ALA A 21 10.41 -13.48 22.79
CA ALA A 21 11.82 -13.48 22.41
C ALA A 21 12.15 -14.89 21.93
N GLU A 22 12.39 -15.05 20.62
CA GLU A 22 13.35 -15.99 20.05
C GLU A 22 14.03 -15.31 18.84
N ASP A 23 15.35 -15.32 18.88
CA ASP A 23 16.34 -14.59 18.10
C ASP A 23 16.84 -15.42 16.91
N GLU A 24 15.94 -15.79 16.00
CA GLU A 24 16.34 -16.20 14.65
C GLU A 24 16.06 -15.02 13.73
N GLY A 25 17.08 -14.17 13.59
CA GLY A 25 17.02 -12.80 13.08
C GLY A 25 16.10 -12.59 11.87
N TYR A 26 14.87 -12.16 12.16
CA TYR A 26 14.01 -11.55 11.16
C TYR A 26 14.56 -10.16 10.83
N VAL A 27 15.36 -10.08 9.76
CA VAL A 27 15.71 -8.81 9.16
C VAL A 27 14.47 -8.28 8.45
N ALA A 28 13.81 -7.30 9.06
CA ALA A 28 12.76 -6.55 8.38
C ALA A 28 13.33 -5.96 7.07
N PRO A 29 12.63 -6.11 5.94
CA PRO A 29 13.10 -5.52 4.69
C PRO A 29 13.19 -4.01 4.84
N ALA A 30 14.28 -3.43 4.33
CA ALA A 30 14.42 -1.98 4.29
C ALA A 30 13.25 -1.35 3.52
N PRO A 31 12.78 -0.15 3.92
CA PRO A 31 11.70 0.52 3.21
C PRO A 31 12.14 0.84 1.78
N VAL A 32 11.35 0.38 0.80
CA VAL A 32 11.53 0.74 -0.61
C VAL A 32 10.76 2.01 -0.89
N GLU A 33 11.42 3.03 -1.42
CA GLU A 33 10.75 4.28 -1.80
C GLU A 33 10.05 4.10 -3.14
N GLN A 34 8.72 4.25 -3.15
CA GLN A 34 7.92 4.17 -4.37
C GLN A 34 7.89 5.53 -5.06
N ARG A 35 8.71 5.71 -6.11
CA ARG A 35 8.59 6.89 -6.98
C ARG A 35 7.33 6.82 -7.84
N ARG A 36 6.58 7.92 -7.92
CA ARG A 36 5.60 8.10 -9.01
C ARG A 36 6.35 8.46 -10.29
N LEU A 37 5.99 7.80 -11.38
CA LEU A 37 6.42 8.17 -12.72
C LEU A 37 5.57 9.34 -13.21
N SER A 38 6.17 10.29 -13.93
CA SER A 38 5.40 11.32 -14.63
C SER A 38 4.58 10.71 -15.78
N GLU A 39 3.64 11.47 -16.34
CA GLU A 39 2.84 11.03 -17.49
C GLU A 39 3.71 10.74 -18.71
N ASP A 40 4.79 11.51 -18.91
CA ASP A 40 5.76 11.32 -20.01
C ASP A 40 6.66 10.08 -19.83
N GLU A 41 6.83 9.58 -18.60
CA GLU A 41 7.61 8.39 -18.29
C GLU A 41 6.80 7.09 -18.43
N GLN A 42 5.47 7.19 -18.62
CA GLN A 42 4.59 6.03 -18.80
C GLN A 42 4.56 5.58 -20.26
N VAL A 43 4.53 4.26 -20.48
CA VAL A 43 4.41 3.72 -21.84
C VAL A 43 3.10 4.20 -22.46
N GLY A 44 3.17 4.84 -23.62
CA GLY A 44 2.00 5.37 -24.27
C GLY A 44 1.07 4.26 -24.73
N ARG A 45 -0.24 4.47 -24.59
CA ARG A 45 -1.27 3.48 -24.94
C ARG A 45 -1.17 2.98 -26.40
N ASN A 46 -0.63 3.78 -27.31
CA ASN A 46 -0.45 3.44 -28.71
C ASN A 46 0.96 2.95 -29.08
N ASP A 47 1.93 3.01 -28.17
CA ASP A 47 3.32 2.63 -28.43
C ASP A 47 3.49 1.12 -28.62
N PRO A 48 4.58 0.66 -29.24
CA PRO A 48 4.92 -0.76 -29.29
C PRO A 48 4.96 -1.37 -27.88
N CYS A 49 4.35 -2.54 -27.71
CA CYS A 49 4.37 -3.20 -26.41
C CYS A 49 5.79 -3.67 -26.05
N TRP A 50 6.21 -3.40 -24.82
CA TRP A 50 7.52 -3.78 -24.28
C TRP A 50 7.83 -5.29 -24.33
N CYS A 51 6.81 -6.15 -24.51
CA CYS A 51 6.98 -7.60 -24.65
C CYS A 51 7.51 -8.04 -26.03
N GLY A 52 7.69 -7.12 -26.98
CA GLY A 52 8.25 -7.43 -28.31
C GLY A 52 7.25 -8.04 -29.30
N SER A 53 5.95 -8.06 -28.99
CA SER A 53 4.94 -8.67 -29.88
C SER A 53 4.65 -7.91 -31.18
N GLY A 54 5.17 -6.69 -31.33
CA GLY A 54 4.85 -5.77 -32.43
C GLY A 54 3.45 -5.14 -32.36
N LYS A 55 2.63 -5.52 -31.38
CA LYS A 55 1.30 -4.94 -31.15
C LYS A 55 1.40 -3.64 -30.35
N LYS A 56 0.45 -2.73 -30.54
CA LYS A 56 0.30 -1.53 -29.69
C LYS A 56 0.04 -1.96 -28.23
N PHE A 57 0.54 -1.20 -27.25
CA PHE A 57 0.42 -1.50 -25.82
C PHE A 57 -1.02 -1.79 -25.41
N LYS A 58 -1.99 -0.96 -25.85
CA LYS A 58 -3.44 -1.15 -25.62
C LYS A 58 -4.07 -2.41 -26.19
N ARG A 59 -3.38 -3.12 -27.09
CA ARG A 59 -3.83 -4.37 -27.70
C ARG A 59 -3.03 -5.57 -27.17
N CYS A 60 -2.22 -5.37 -26.13
CA CYS A 60 -1.40 -6.39 -25.52
C CYS A 60 -1.47 -6.28 -23.99
N HIS A 61 -0.52 -5.61 -23.33
CA HIS A 61 -0.42 -5.54 -21.86
C HIS A 61 -1.06 -4.29 -21.23
N GLY A 62 -1.60 -3.37 -22.03
CA GLY A 62 -2.26 -2.15 -21.56
C GLY A 62 -3.79 -2.28 -21.48
N ALA A 63 -4.29 -3.45 -21.08
CA ALA A 63 -5.72 -3.72 -20.90
C ALA A 63 -6.26 -3.03 -19.64
#